data_AF-Q9SAQ7-F1
#
_entry.id   AF-Q9SAQ7-F1
#
_cell.length_a   1.000
_cell.length_b   1.000
_cell.length_c   1.000
_cell.angle_alpha   90.00
_cell.angle_beta   90.00
_cell.angle_gamma   90.00
#
_symmetry.space_group_name_H-M   'P 1'
#
loop_
_entity.id
_entity.type
_entity.pdbx_description
1 polymer ?
#
loop_
_entity_poly.entity_id
_entity_poly.type
_entity_poly.pdbx_seq_one_letter_code
_entity_poly.pdbx_strand_id
1 'polypeptide(L)'
;MNDTDVSRQIQQMVRFIRQEAEEKAGEISVSAEEEFNIEKLQLVEAEKKKIRQEYERKEKQVDVRKKIEYSMQLNASRIKVLQAQDDLVNKMKEDAMKELLNISSNHHEYRNLLKELVVQGLLRLKEPAVLLRCRKEDHHNVESVLHSAKNEYASKADVPEPEILVDHSVYLPPSPSHDDKHGQICHGGVVLASRDGKIVFENTVDARLEVVFRKKLPEIRKLLVAA
;
A
#
# COMPACT_ATOMS: atom_id res chain seq x y z
N MET A 1 4.26 3.49 -119.16
CA MET A 1 4.45 3.95 -117.77
C MET A 1 5.92 3.76 -117.43
N ASN A 2 6.56 4.76 -116.82
CA ASN A 2 8.01 4.75 -116.54
C ASN A 2 8.27 3.98 -115.23
N ASP A 3 9.11 2.94 -115.26
CA ASP A 3 9.49 2.12 -114.08
C ASP A 3 10.09 2.95 -112.93
N THR A 4 10.71 4.07 -113.27
CA THR A 4 11.28 5.04 -112.32
C THR A 4 10.21 5.75 -111.49
N ASP A 5 9.03 6.01 -112.06
CA ASP A 5 7.92 6.65 -111.34
C ASP A 5 7.22 5.65 -110.41
N VAL A 6 7.10 4.38 -110.83
CA VAL A 6 6.60 3.29 -109.97
C VAL A 6 7.53 3.05 -108.78
N SER A 7 8.86 3.05 -108.99
CA SER A 7 9.83 2.93 -107.90
C SER A 7 9.77 4.09 -106.91
N ARG A 8 9.56 5.33 -107.36
CA ARG A 8 9.35 6.48 -106.45
C ARG A 8 8.10 6.33 -105.61
N GLN A 9 7.00 5.87 -106.20
CA GLN A 9 5.73 5.67 -105.51
C GLN A 9 5.86 4.60 -104.42
N ILE A 10 6.54 3.49 -104.72
CA ILE A 10 6.86 2.44 -103.74
C ILE A 10 7.74 2.97 -102.61
N GLN A 11 8.78 3.74 -102.90
CA GLN A 11 9.62 4.36 -101.86
C GLN A 11 8.84 5.32 -100.96
N GLN A 12 7.90 6.07 -101.53
CA GLN A 12 7.03 6.97 -100.78
C GLN A 12 6.09 6.18 -99.85
N MET A 13 5.51 5.07 -100.32
CA MET A 13 4.72 4.16 -99.48
C MET A 13 5.55 3.53 -98.36
N VAL A 14 6.79 3.10 -98.64
CA VAL A 14 7.69 2.54 -97.61
C VAL A 14 8.04 3.59 -96.55
N ARG A 15 8.26 4.85 -96.94
CA ARG A 15 8.47 5.95 -95.97
C ARG A 15 7.24 6.21 -95.12
N PHE A 16 6.05 6.20 -95.72
CA PHE A 16 4.80 6.35 -94.98
C PHE A 16 4.63 5.24 -93.94
N ILE A 17 4.82 3.97 -94.33
CA ILE A 17 4.72 2.83 -93.41
C ILE A 17 5.74 2.94 -92.26
N ARG A 18 6.96 3.41 -92.54
CA ARG A 18 7.97 3.62 -91.49
C ARG A 18 7.59 4.76 -90.54
N GLN A 19 7.09 5.87 -91.06
CA GLN A 19 6.65 7.00 -90.24
C GLN A 19 5.45 6.62 -89.37
N GLU A 20 4.48 5.89 -89.93
CA GLU A 20 3.32 5.38 -89.18
C GLU A 20 3.75 4.39 -88.08
N ALA A 21 4.73 3.52 -88.36
CA ALA A 21 5.29 2.62 -87.36
C ALA A 21 6.06 3.38 -86.26
N GLU A 22 6.81 4.43 -86.61
CA GLU A 22 7.53 5.28 -85.65
C GLU A 22 6.56 6.09 -84.77
N GLU A 23 5.51 6.67 -85.34
CA GLU A 23 4.45 7.35 -84.59
C GLU A 23 3.73 6.37 -83.65
N LYS A 24 3.39 5.17 -84.13
CA LYS A 24 2.75 4.15 -83.28
C LYS A 24 3.66 3.67 -82.15
N ALA A 25 4.95 3.49 -82.41
CA ALA A 25 5.93 3.15 -81.38
C ALA A 25 6.07 4.28 -80.35
N GLY A 26 6.08 5.55 -80.80
CA GLY A 26 6.09 6.73 -79.95
C GLY A 26 4.85 6.80 -79.05
N GLU A 27 3.66 6.61 -79.60
CA GLU A 27 2.40 6.55 -78.83
C GLU A 27 2.44 5.45 -77.76
N ILE A 28 2.90 4.24 -78.11
CA ILE A 28 3.02 3.14 -77.14
C ILE A 28 4.02 3.49 -76.04
N SER A 29 5.16 4.11 -76.37
CA SER A 29 6.16 4.51 -75.38
C SER A 29 5.60 5.54 -74.40
N VAL A 30 4.91 6.58 -74.90
CA VAL A 30 4.31 7.62 -74.04
C VAL A 30 3.21 7.01 -73.18
N SER A 31 2.32 6.21 -73.76
CA SER A 31 1.25 5.53 -73.01
C SER A 31 1.81 4.61 -71.91
N ALA A 32 2.88 3.86 -72.21
CA ALA A 32 3.51 2.98 -71.23
C ALA A 32 4.16 3.76 -70.08
N GLU A 33 4.75 4.92 -70.35
CA GLU A 33 5.34 5.78 -69.33
C GLU A 33 4.27 6.43 -68.43
N GLU A 34 3.14 6.84 -69.02
CA GLU A 34 1.98 7.33 -68.26
C GLU A 34 1.40 6.23 -67.35
N GLU A 35 1.14 5.04 -67.88
CA GLU A 35 0.64 3.90 -67.10
C GLU A 35 1.60 3.50 -65.98
N PHE A 36 2.91 3.43 -66.26
CA PHE A 36 3.93 3.15 -65.24
C PHE A 36 3.89 4.16 -64.09
N ASN A 37 3.79 5.46 -64.42
CA ASN A 37 3.74 6.50 -63.41
C ASN A 37 2.46 6.43 -62.56
N ILE A 38 1.32 6.11 -63.18
CA ILE A 38 0.04 5.93 -62.49
C ILE A 38 0.11 4.73 -61.53
N GLU A 39 0.53 3.56 -62.01
CA GLU A 39 0.62 2.35 -61.17
C GLU A 39 1.62 2.53 -60.03
N LYS A 40 2.79 3.09 -60.31
CA LYS A 40 3.80 3.39 -59.30
C LYS A 40 3.22 4.31 -58.21
N LEU A 41 2.51 5.36 -58.60
CA LEU A 41 1.90 6.29 -57.65
C LEU A 41 0.83 5.60 -56.81
N GLN A 42 -0.04 4.80 -57.43
CA GLN A 42 -1.07 4.03 -56.73
C GLN A 42 -0.48 3.05 -55.70
N LEU A 43 0.57 2.30 -56.08
CA LEU A 43 1.27 1.38 -55.17
C LEU A 43 1.88 2.13 -53.98
N VAL A 44 2.57 3.25 -54.24
CA VAL A 44 3.20 4.06 -53.19
C VAL A 44 2.15 4.68 -52.27
N GLU A 45 1.05 5.20 -52.81
CA GLU A 45 -0.03 5.78 -52.00
C GLU A 45 -0.75 4.74 -51.14
N ALA A 46 -1.00 3.55 -51.69
CA ALA A 46 -1.60 2.44 -50.95
C ALA A 46 -0.74 2.03 -49.75
N GLU A 47 0.57 1.86 -49.94
CA GLU A 47 1.49 1.51 -48.84
C GLU A 47 1.67 2.67 -47.85
N LYS A 48 1.79 3.93 -48.32
CA LYS A 48 1.80 5.11 -47.44
C LYS A 48 0.55 5.19 -46.57
N LYS A 49 -0.62 4.82 -47.10
CA LYS A 49 -1.87 4.79 -46.34
C LYS A 49 -1.84 3.72 -45.25
N LYS A 50 -1.36 2.51 -45.54
CA LYS A 50 -1.19 1.44 -44.54
C LYS A 50 -0.22 1.86 -43.42
N ILE A 51 0.95 2.41 -43.80
CA ILE A 51 1.95 2.89 -42.85
C ILE A 51 1.37 3.98 -41.94
N ARG A 52 0.66 4.97 -42.50
CA ARG A 52 0.02 6.03 -41.70
C ARG A 52 -0.94 5.47 -40.65
N GLN A 53 -1.79 4.51 -41.03
CA GLN A 53 -2.72 3.88 -40.09
C GLN A 53 -2.02 3.09 -38.98
N GLU A 54 -0.92 2.40 -39.31
CA GLU A 54 -0.12 1.68 -38.32
C GLU A 54 0.55 2.64 -37.32
N TYR A 55 1.15 3.72 -37.80
CA TYR A 55 1.77 4.73 -36.94
C TYR A 55 0.76 5.47 -36.07
N GLU A 56 -0.44 5.78 -36.59
CA GLU A 56 -1.51 6.38 -35.78
C GLU A 56 -1.94 5.46 -34.62
N ARG A 57 -1.99 4.14 -34.85
CA ARG A 57 -2.26 3.16 -33.78
C ARG A 57 -1.11 3.11 -32.76
N LYS A 58 0.14 3.10 -33.21
CA LYS A 58 1.33 3.11 -32.34
C LYS A 58 1.37 4.39 -31.49
N GLU A 59 1.10 5.54 -32.09
CA GLU A 59 1.04 6.83 -31.40
C GLU A 59 -0.01 6.83 -30.29
N LYS A 60 -1.25 6.41 -30.60
CA LYS A 60 -2.31 6.25 -29.60
C LYS A 60 -1.92 5.30 -28.47
N GLN A 61 -1.25 4.19 -28.79
CA GLN A 61 -0.78 3.24 -27.78
C GLN A 61 0.29 3.85 -26.87
N VAL A 62 1.23 4.61 -27.42
CA VAL A 62 2.26 5.32 -26.66
C VAL A 62 1.63 6.36 -25.74
N ASP A 63 0.65 7.12 -26.20
CA ASP A 63 -0.04 8.11 -25.37
C ASP A 63 -0.80 7.49 -24.20
N VAL A 64 -1.48 6.37 -24.44
CA VAL A 64 -2.14 5.61 -23.37
C VAL A 64 -1.10 5.08 -22.37
N ARG A 65 0.03 4.53 -22.84
CA ARG A 65 1.12 4.06 -21.96
C ARG A 65 1.69 5.20 -21.11
N LYS A 66 1.94 6.36 -21.70
CA LYS A 66 2.41 7.56 -20.96
C LYS A 66 1.44 7.97 -19.87
N LYS A 67 0.13 7.97 -20.14
CA LYS A 67 -0.90 8.30 -19.15
C LYS A 67 -0.93 7.28 -17.99
N ILE A 68 -0.82 5.99 -18.31
CA ILE A 68 -0.75 4.93 -17.31
C ILE A 68 0.50 5.10 -16.44
N GLU A 69 1.66 5.29 -17.06
CA GLU A 69 2.93 5.46 -16.35
C GLU A 69 2.91 6.68 -15.44
N TYR A 70 2.42 7.82 -15.94
CA TYR A 70 2.23 9.03 -15.12
C TYR A 70 1.31 8.77 -13.93
N SER A 71 0.17 8.10 -14.15
CA SER A 71 -0.76 7.74 -13.07
C SER A 71 -0.13 6.78 -12.06
N MET A 72 0.67 5.81 -12.52
CA MET A 72 1.38 4.88 -11.65
C MET A 72 2.43 5.60 -10.80
N GLN A 73 3.20 6.51 -11.39
CA GLN A 73 4.20 7.32 -10.67
C GLN A 73 3.55 8.24 -9.63
N LEU A 74 2.40 8.84 -9.96
CA LEU A 74 1.65 9.67 -9.02
C LEU A 74 1.12 8.83 -7.85
N ASN A 75 0.56 7.65 -8.13
CA ASN A 75 0.08 6.75 -7.08
C ASN A 75 1.24 6.22 -6.21
N ALA A 76 2.37 5.86 -6.81
CA ALA A 76 3.56 5.43 -6.08
C ALA A 76 4.08 6.55 -5.15
N SER A 77 4.12 7.79 -5.63
CA SER A 77 4.49 8.95 -4.82
C SER A 77 3.49 9.17 -3.67
N ARG A 78 2.20 9.06 -3.94
CA ARG A 78 1.15 9.16 -2.92
C ARG A 78 1.27 8.09 -1.85
N ILE A 79 1.48 6.83 -2.24
CA ILE A 79 1.66 5.71 -1.30
C ILE A 79 2.89 5.94 -0.42
N LYS A 80 4.00 6.41 -0.98
CA LYS A 80 5.22 6.75 -0.21
C LYS A 80 4.95 7.81 0.87
N VAL A 81 4.18 8.85 0.53
CA VAL A 81 3.79 9.88 1.51
C VAL A 81 2.92 9.28 2.60
N LEU A 82 1.92 8.47 2.25
CA LEU A 82 1.04 7.81 3.23
C LEU A 82 1.82 6.84 4.15
N GLN A 83 2.79 6.10 3.61
CA GLN A 83 3.67 5.25 4.39
C GLN A 83 4.52 6.07 5.37
N ALA A 84 5.15 7.16 4.91
CA ALA A 84 5.92 8.03 5.79
C ALA A 84 5.07 8.67 6.90
N GLN A 85 3.81 9.02 6.60
CA GLN A 85 2.87 9.51 7.61
C GLN A 85 2.50 8.44 8.64
N ASP A 86 2.28 7.19 8.20
CA ASP A 86 1.98 6.08 9.11
C ASP A 86 3.21 5.73 9.97
N ASP A 87 4.40 5.68 9.37
CA ASP A 87 5.67 5.45 10.06
C ASP A 87 5.92 6.52 11.14
N LEU A 88 5.61 7.78 10.88
CA LEU A 88 5.74 8.85 11.87
C LEU A 88 4.82 8.62 13.07
N VAL A 89 3.56 8.26 12.81
CA VAL A 89 2.55 8.02 13.84
C VAL A 89 2.88 6.76 14.66
N ASN A 90 3.42 5.72 14.00
CA ASN A 90 3.90 4.51 14.67
C ASN A 90 5.16 4.77 15.51
N LYS A 91 6.12 5.55 15.02
CA LYS A 91 7.30 5.97 15.81
C LYS A 91 6.91 6.73 17.07
N MET A 92 5.97 7.68 16.96
CA MET A 92 5.45 8.40 18.12
C MET A 92 4.84 7.46 19.16
N LYS A 93 4.10 6.42 18.71
CA LYS A 93 3.56 5.39 19.60
C LYS A 93 4.68 4.60 20.27
N GLU A 94 5.70 4.17 19.52
CA GLU A 94 6.86 3.46 20.06
C GLU A 94 7.64 4.30 21.09
N ASP A 95 7.81 5.60 20.83
CA ASP A 95 8.48 6.50 21.77
C ASP A 95 7.65 6.71 23.04
N ALA A 96 6.31 6.83 22.92
CA ALA A 96 5.42 6.82 24.08
C ALA A 96 5.52 5.50 24.87
N MET A 97 5.65 4.34 24.21
CA MET A 97 5.88 3.05 24.89
C MET A 97 7.20 3.03 25.66
N LYS A 98 8.28 3.59 25.10
CA LYS A 98 9.57 3.73 25.80
C LYS A 98 9.46 4.63 27.02
N GLU A 99 8.73 5.75 26.93
CA GLU A 99 8.50 6.62 28.09
C GLU A 99 7.74 5.92 29.22
N LEU A 100 6.80 5.03 28.89
CA LEU A 100 6.07 4.24 29.88
C LEU A 100 6.98 3.27 30.66
N LEU A 101 8.13 2.86 30.11
CA LEU A 101 9.13 2.09 30.88
C LEU A 101 9.69 2.88 32.05
N ASN A 102 9.86 4.20 31.90
CA ASN A 102 10.39 5.05 32.97
C ASN A 102 9.46 5.08 34.19
N ILE A 103 8.14 4.92 33.97
CA ILE A 103 7.16 4.86 35.08
C ILE A 103 7.43 3.62 35.95
N SER A 104 7.83 2.50 35.35
CA SER A 104 8.16 1.28 36.11
C SER A 104 9.41 1.42 36.98
N SER A 105 10.28 2.40 36.70
CA SER A 105 11.46 2.68 37.53
C SER A 105 11.10 3.31 38.89
N ASN A 106 10.02 4.11 38.93
CA ASN A 106 9.54 4.74 40.15
C ASN A 106 8.67 3.78 40.98
N HIS A 107 9.29 3.05 41.91
CA HIS A 107 8.62 2.00 42.69
C HIS A 107 7.35 2.45 43.43
N HIS A 108 7.33 3.67 43.99
CA HIS A 108 6.17 4.16 44.75
C HIS A 108 4.98 4.52 43.83
N GLU A 109 5.24 5.25 42.74
CA GLU A 109 4.21 5.63 41.77
C GLU A 109 3.66 4.42 41.04
N TYR A 110 4.54 3.49 40.63
CA TYR A 110 4.13 2.26 39.96
C TYR A 110 3.30 1.36 40.87
N ARG A 111 3.62 1.27 42.17
CA ARG A 111 2.84 0.52 43.15
C ARG A 111 1.42 1.09 43.30
N ASN A 112 1.27 2.41 43.34
CA ASN A 112 -0.04 3.06 43.36
C ASN A 112 -0.82 2.81 42.05
N LEU A 113 -0.15 2.90 40.90
CA LEU A 113 -0.75 2.59 39.60
C LEU A 113 -1.25 1.15 39.55
N LEU A 114 -0.45 0.17 39.97
CA LEU A 114 -0.85 -1.24 40.04
C LEU A 114 -2.08 -1.43 40.92
N LYS A 115 -2.17 -0.73 42.06
CA LYS A 115 -3.36 -0.76 42.93
C LYS A 115 -4.61 -0.33 42.17
N GLU A 116 -4.54 0.83 41.52
CA GLU A 116 -5.67 1.38 40.78
C GLU A 116 -6.07 0.49 39.59
N LEU A 117 -5.09 -0.10 38.89
CA LEU A 117 -5.34 -1.02 37.79
C LEU A 117 -6.05 -2.30 38.24
N VAL A 118 -5.66 -2.85 39.39
CA VAL A 118 -6.33 -4.02 39.99
C VAL A 118 -7.76 -3.66 40.39
N VAL A 119 -7.95 -2.56 41.13
CA VAL A 119 -9.30 -2.10 41.56
C VAL A 119 -10.20 -1.85 40.35
N GLN A 120 -9.69 -1.21 39.30
CA GLN A 120 -10.45 -0.96 38.08
C GLN A 120 -10.92 -2.26 37.41
N GLY A 121 -10.05 -3.28 37.35
CA GLY A 121 -10.41 -4.55 36.76
C GLY A 121 -11.41 -5.34 37.60
N LEU A 122 -11.27 -5.32 38.93
CA LEU A 122 -12.25 -5.92 39.84
C LEU A 122 -13.65 -5.28 39.67
N LEU A 123 -13.72 -3.94 39.60
CA LEU A 123 -14.97 -3.21 39.37
C LEU A 123 -15.63 -3.51 38.02
N ARG A 124 -14.84 -3.94 37.03
CA ARG A 124 -15.34 -4.30 35.69
C ARG A 124 -15.76 -5.75 35.58
N LEU A 125 -15.03 -6.67 36.21
CA LEU A 125 -15.37 -8.09 36.22
C LEU A 125 -16.54 -8.40 37.15
N LYS A 126 -16.59 -7.76 38.34
CA LYS A 126 -17.63 -7.97 39.37
C LYS A 126 -17.84 -9.45 39.73
N GLU A 127 -16.75 -10.20 39.79
CA GLU A 127 -16.77 -11.62 40.15
C GLU A 127 -16.27 -11.85 41.58
N PRO A 128 -16.76 -12.89 42.28
CA PRO A 128 -16.35 -13.19 43.65
C PRO A 128 -14.92 -13.73 43.75
N ALA A 129 -14.41 -14.38 42.70
CA ALA A 129 -13.07 -14.93 42.64
C ALA A 129 -12.43 -14.62 41.28
N VAL A 130 -11.20 -14.10 41.30
CA VAL A 130 -10.50 -13.58 40.12
C VAL A 130 -9.06 -14.08 40.12
N LEU A 131 -8.58 -14.50 38.96
CA LEU A 131 -7.20 -14.92 38.72
C LEU A 131 -6.39 -13.74 38.17
N LEU A 132 -5.29 -13.39 38.82
CA LEU A 132 -4.44 -12.26 38.46
C LEU A 132 -3.12 -12.77 37.86
N ARG A 133 -2.80 -12.30 36.65
CA ARG A 133 -1.52 -12.51 35.98
C ARG A 133 -0.74 -11.20 35.94
N CYS A 134 0.52 -11.27 36.35
CA CYS A 134 1.47 -10.16 36.30
C CYS A 134 2.80 -10.62 35.71
N ARG A 135 3.73 -9.70 35.50
CA ARG A 135 5.12 -10.05 35.17
C ARG A 135 5.80 -10.67 36.38
N LYS A 136 6.82 -11.52 36.15
CA LYS A 136 7.61 -12.13 37.23
C LYS A 136 8.29 -11.08 38.12
N GLU A 137 8.79 -10.01 37.51
CA GLU A 137 9.45 -8.89 38.19
C GLU A 137 8.50 -8.10 39.11
N ASP A 138 7.22 -8.01 38.72
CA ASP A 138 6.21 -7.22 39.43
C ASP A 138 5.51 -8.00 40.55
N HIS A 139 5.84 -9.29 40.72
CA HIS A 139 5.13 -10.19 41.62
C HIS A 139 5.10 -9.67 43.07
N HIS A 140 6.26 -9.27 43.60
CA HIS A 140 6.37 -8.72 44.95
C HIS A 140 5.58 -7.41 45.11
N ASN A 141 5.60 -6.55 44.08
CA ASN A 141 4.85 -5.30 44.09
C ASN A 141 3.35 -5.54 44.10
N VAL A 142 2.87 -6.50 43.29
CA VAL A 142 1.47 -6.88 43.24
C VAL A 142 1.01 -7.46 44.58
N GLU A 143 1.71 -8.43 45.15
CA GLU A 143 1.35 -9.04 46.45
C GLU A 143 1.20 -8.00 47.56
N SER A 144 2.13 -7.04 47.59
CA SER A 144 2.13 -5.95 48.57
C SER A 144 0.93 -4.99 48.44
N VAL A 145 0.23 -5.01 47.30
CA VAL A 145 -0.89 -4.12 46.96
C VAL A 145 -2.24 -4.81 47.05
N LEU A 146 -2.29 -6.14 46.95
CA LEU A 146 -3.53 -6.92 46.93
C LEU A 146 -4.46 -6.62 48.11
N HIS A 147 -3.93 -6.55 49.33
CA HIS A 147 -4.72 -6.27 50.53
C HIS A 147 -5.38 -4.88 50.46
N SER A 148 -4.61 -3.86 50.04
CA SER A 148 -5.14 -2.51 49.89
C SER A 148 -6.18 -2.43 48.76
N ALA A 149 -5.95 -3.14 47.65
CA ALA A 149 -6.89 -3.17 46.52
C ALA A 149 -8.22 -3.88 46.87
N LYS A 150 -8.19 -4.96 47.65
CA LYS A 150 -9.40 -5.65 48.13
C LYS A 150 -10.26 -4.74 49.00
N ASN A 151 -9.65 -4.06 49.96
CA ASN A 151 -10.35 -3.13 50.85
C ASN A 151 -10.98 -1.97 50.07
N GLU A 152 -10.24 -1.43 49.10
CA GLU A 152 -10.73 -0.33 48.26
C GLU A 152 -11.88 -0.77 47.33
N TYR A 153 -11.80 -1.98 46.77
CA TYR A 153 -12.90 -2.55 46.00
C TYR A 153 -14.15 -2.79 46.86
N ALA A 154 -13.99 -3.43 48.03
CA ALA A 154 -15.10 -3.69 48.96
C ALA A 154 -15.80 -2.39 49.38
N SER A 155 -15.02 -1.34 49.66
CA SER A 155 -15.55 -0.01 50.00
C SER A 155 -16.30 0.67 48.85
N LYS A 156 -15.83 0.50 47.60
CA LYS A 156 -16.43 1.14 46.42
C LYS A 156 -17.66 0.40 45.88
N ALA A 157 -17.67 -0.93 46.01
CA ALA A 157 -18.70 -1.79 45.43
C ALA A 157 -19.74 -2.29 46.45
N ASP A 158 -19.54 -1.98 47.74
CA ASP A 158 -20.41 -2.38 48.87
C ASP A 158 -20.68 -3.90 48.90
N VAL A 159 -19.63 -4.68 48.65
CA VAL A 159 -19.64 -6.15 48.55
C VAL A 159 -18.49 -6.74 49.35
N PRO A 160 -18.59 -8.02 49.77
CA PRO A 160 -17.49 -8.70 50.45
C PRO A 160 -16.22 -8.73 49.61
N GLU A 161 -15.08 -8.88 50.30
CA GLU A 161 -13.77 -8.94 49.67
C GLU A 161 -13.67 -10.10 48.67
N PRO A 162 -13.26 -9.83 47.41
CA PRO A 162 -13.11 -10.86 46.41
C PRO A 162 -11.85 -11.70 46.67
N GLU A 163 -11.92 -12.98 46.32
CA GLU A 163 -10.79 -13.89 46.32
C GLU A 163 -9.91 -13.58 45.10
N ILE A 164 -8.71 -13.00 45.32
CA ILE A 164 -7.75 -12.72 44.25
C ILE A 164 -6.63 -13.76 44.33
N LEU A 165 -6.53 -14.60 43.32
CA LEU A 165 -5.53 -15.67 43.19
C LEU A 165 -4.46 -15.23 42.20
N VAL A 166 -3.21 -15.09 42.63
CA VAL A 166 -2.09 -14.80 41.70
C VAL A 166 -1.69 -16.09 40.99
N ASP A 167 -1.66 -16.05 39.65
CA ASP A 167 -1.25 -17.18 38.83
C ASP A 167 0.27 -17.33 38.88
N HIS A 168 0.76 -18.39 39.51
CA HIS A 168 2.19 -18.72 39.56
C HIS A 168 2.64 -19.62 38.40
N SER A 169 1.73 -20.06 37.54
CA SER A 169 1.99 -20.94 36.41
C SER A 169 2.15 -20.19 35.09
N VAL A 170 1.37 -19.12 34.89
CA VAL A 170 1.38 -18.31 33.68
C VAL A 170 1.63 -16.83 34.03
N TYR A 171 2.84 -16.37 33.72
CA TYR A 171 3.22 -14.95 33.87
C TYR A 171 3.04 -14.18 32.57
N LEU A 172 2.91 -12.86 32.69
CA LEU A 172 2.98 -11.97 31.54
C LEU A 172 4.39 -11.97 30.94
N PRO A 173 4.52 -11.63 29.64
CA PRO A 173 5.82 -11.54 28.99
C PRO A 173 6.77 -10.57 29.72
N PRO A 174 8.10 -10.79 29.66
CA PRO A 174 9.06 -9.98 30.39
C PRO A 174 9.16 -8.55 29.84
N SER A 175 9.81 -7.68 30.63
CA SER A 175 10.16 -6.32 30.24
C SER A 175 11.06 -6.31 29.00
N PRO A 176 10.97 -5.31 28.09
CA PRO A 176 11.80 -5.27 26.89
C PRO A 176 13.29 -5.27 27.27
N SER A 177 13.96 -6.36 26.95
CA SER A 177 15.41 -6.51 27.09
C SER A 177 16.07 -6.25 25.74
N HIS A 178 17.28 -5.66 25.74
CA HIS A 178 18.00 -5.25 24.52
C HIS A 178 18.26 -6.39 23.51
N ASP A 179 18.18 -7.65 23.94
CA ASP A 179 18.53 -8.83 23.14
C ASP A 179 17.36 -9.49 22.38
N ASP A 180 16.09 -9.28 22.76
CA ASP A 180 14.96 -10.00 22.16
C ASP A 180 14.02 -9.08 21.36
N LYS A 181 14.42 -8.78 20.11
CA LYS A 181 13.62 -7.98 19.16
C LYS A 181 12.35 -8.68 18.65
N HIS A 182 12.18 -9.97 18.92
CA HIS A 182 11.07 -10.80 18.45
C HIS A 182 10.25 -11.47 19.57
N GLY A 183 10.56 -11.20 20.84
CA GLY A 183 9.78 -11.70 21.97
C GLY A 183 8.45 -10.95 22.13
N GLN A 184 7.46 -11.59 22.77
CA GLN A 184 6.33 -10.84 23.31
C GLN A 184 6.85 -9.98 24.47
N ILE A 185 6.55 -8.69 24.44
CA ILE A 185 7.05 -7.69 25.40
C ILE A 185 5.86 -7.11 26.16
N CYS A 186 6.01 -6.94 27.47
CA CYS A 186 5.03 -6.23 28.30
C CYS A 186 5.73 -5.14 29.12
N HIS A 187 5.22 -3.91 29.05
CA HIS A 187 5.77 -2.73 29.74
C HIS A 187 5.23 -2.59 31.17
N GLY A 188 4.19 -3.37 31.51
CA GLY A 188 3.69 -3.52 32.88
C GLY A 188 2.18 -3.59 32.98
N GLY A 189 1.71 -3.57 34.22
CA GLY A 189 0.29 -3.72 34.56
C GLY A 189 -0.12 -5.16 34.83
N VAL A 190 -1.43 -5.40 34.80
CA VAL A 190 -2.04 -6.66 35.25
C VAL A 190 -3.08 -7.14 34.27
N VAL A 191 -3.23 -8.45 34.18
CA VAL A 191 -4.34 -9.11 33.48
C VAL A 191 -5.16 -9.86 34.50
N LEU A 192 -6.46 -9.60 34.53
CA LEU A 192 -7.39 -10.25 35.44
C LEU A 192 -8.29 -11.18 34.63
N ALA A 193 -8.48 -12.40 35.09
CA ALA A 193 -9.35 -13.37 34.47
C ALA A 193 -10.36 -13.90 35.49
N SER A 194 -11.54 -14.29 35.01
CA SER A 194 -12.48 -15.09 35.78
C SER A 194 -11.81 -16.39 36.27
N ARG A 195 -12.29 -16.99 37.36
CA ARG A 195 -11.84 -18.31 37.83
C ARG A 195 -11.92 -19.40 36.75
N ASP A 196 -12.92 -19.29 35.86
CA ASP A 196 -13.10 -20.19 34.72
C ASP A 196 -12.19 -19.85 33.52
N GLY A 197 -11.48 -18.72 33.56
CA GLY A 197 -10.65 -18.21 32.46
C GLY A 197 -11.42 -17.69 31.24
N LYS A 198 -12.76 -17.69 31.26
CA LYS A 198 -13.62 -17.30 30.13
C LYS A 198 -13.62 -15.79 29.87
N ILE A 199 -13.68 -15.00 30.92
CA ILE A 199 -13.66 -13.54 30.84
C ILE A 199 -12.26 -13.08 31.22
N VAL A 200 -11.58 -12.41 30.30
CA VAL A 200 -10.23 -11.86 30.50
C VAL A 200 -10.30 -10.35 30.33
N PHE A 201 -9.85 -9.64 31.34
CA PHE A 201 -9.70 -8.20 31.37
C PHE A 201 -8.22 -7.83 31.33
N GLU A 202 -7.76 -7.46 30.15
CA GLU A 202 -6.39 -7.00 29.93
C GLU A 202 -6.25 -5.53 30.33
N ASN A 203 -5.58 -5.27 31.45
CA ASN A 203 -5.33 -3.92 31.97
C ASN A 203 -3.82 -3.64 32.06
N THR A 204 -3.07 -4.13 31.07
CA THR A 204 -1.67 -3.80 30.87
C THR A 204 -1.55 -2.35 30.38
N VAL A 205 -0.43 -1.72 30.67
CA VAL A 205 -0.19 -0.34 30.22
C VAL A 205 -0.16 -0.28 28.68
N ASP A 206 0.33 -1.34 28.04
CA ASP A 206 0.37 -1.50 26.59
C ASP A 206 -1.02 -1.54 25.95
N ALA A 207 -1.92 -2.38 26.47
CA ALA A 207 -3.29 -2.47 25.96
C ALA A 207 -4.04 -1.14 26.14
N ARG A 208 -3.79 -0.44 27.25
CA ARG A 208 -4.38 0.88 27.50
C ARG A 208 -3.87 1.92 26.52
N LEU A 209 -2.56 1.96 26.27
CA LEU A 209 -1.98 2.86 25.28
C LEU A 209 -2.57 2.58 23.90
N GLU A 210 -2.72 1.31 23.51
CA GLU A 210 -3.33 0.92 22.23
C GLU A 210 -4.78 1.43 22.12
N VAL A 211 -5.58 1.27 23.17
CA VAL A 211 -6.97 1.76 23.19
C VAL A 211 -7.03 3.28 23.08
N VAL A 212 -6.18 4.00 23.81
CA VAL A 212 -6.12 5.47 23.75
C VAL A 212 -5.64 5.93 22.37
N PHE A 213 -4.59 5.31 21.85
CA PHE A 213 -4.01 5.60 20.55
C PHE A 213 -5.06 5.44 19.44
N ARG A 214 -5.81 4.34 19.41
CA ARG A 214 -6.89 4.15 18.42
C ARG A 214 -7.99 5.20 18.52
N LYS A 215 -8.40 5.57 19.74
CA LYS A 215 -9.43 6.60 19.96
C LYS A 215 -8.96 7.99 19.56
N LYS A 216 -7.68 8.30 19.84
CA LYS A 216 -7.06 9.61 19.59
C LYS A 216 -6.40 9.72 18.22
N LEU A 217 -6.32 8.63 17.45
CA LEU A 217 -5.71 8.59 16.12
C LEU A 217 -6.23 9.71 15.19
N PRO A 218 -7.53 10.05 15.14
CA PRO A 218 -8.00 11.16 14.31
C PRO A 218 -7.45 12.52 14.74
N GLU A 219 -7.35 12.78 16.06
CA GLU A 219 -6.78 14.01 16.62
C GLU A 219 -5.28 14.09 16.37
N ILE A 220 -4.56 12.98 16.59
CA ILE A 220 -3.12 12.85 16.35
C ILE A 220 -2.80 13.12 14.87
N ARG A 221 -3.53 12.48 13.95
CA ARG A 221 -3.35 12.71 12.51
C ARG A 221 -3.64 14.15 12.13
N LYS A 222 -4.66 14.77 12.73
CA LYS A 222 -4.95 16.19 12.51
C LYS A 222 -3.83 17.12 12.99
N LEU A 223 -3.14 16.79 14.07
CA LEU A 223 -2.07 17.65 14.60
C LEU A 223 -0.72 17.45 13.90
N LEU A 224 -0.37 16.20 13.58
CA LEU A 224 0.95 15.86 13.03
C LEU A 224 1.03 15.90 11.51
N VAL A 225 -0.08 15.60 10.84
CA VAL A 225 -0.10 15.32 9.41
C VAL A 225 -0.97 16.31 8.63
N ALA A 226 -1.84 17.07 9.30
CA ALA A 226 -2.67 18.03 8.59
C ALA A 226 -1.82 19.20 8.06
N ALA A 227 -1.85 19.33 6.74
CA ALA A 227 -1.79 20.61 6.05
C ALA A 227 -3.22 21.18 5.94
#